data_AF-A0A8W7PPM2-F1
#
_entry.id   AF-A0A8W7PPM2-F1
#
_cell.length_a   1.000
_cell.length_b   1.000
_cell.length_c   1.000
_cell.angle_alpha   90.00
_cell.angle_beta   90.00
_cell.angle_gamma   90.00
#
_symmetry.space_group_name_H-M   'P 1'
#
loop_
_entity.id
_entity.type
_entity.pdbx_description
1 polymer ?
#
loop_
_entity_poly.entity_id
_entity_poly.type
_entity_poly.pdbx_seq_one_letter_code
_entity_poly.pdbx_strand_id
1 'polypeptide(L)'
;LTDMADYLLELGADGDSLDTAPTGSDELSATETGYITSLNKKVFSINVPFDPAYSDRVSAECKRQSALFFRAYAASELWALRMHDASAKVGHGILNGNINQYGDFDQCLSIQQTLGSMGDSSAQAAPLRGRYCMAEVQPTIKPNTRVLK
;
A
#
# COMPACT_ATOMS: atom_id res chain seq x y z
N LEU A 1 -14.51 -5.21 -3.76
CA LEU A 1 -13.24 -5.02 -4.48
C LEU A 1 -13.26 -3.59 -4.98
N THR A 2 -12.86 -2.64 -4.14
CA THR A 2 -12.48 -1.32 -4.66
C THR A 2 -11.12 -1.52 -5.30
N ASP A 3 -11.06 -1.35 -6.61
CA ASP A 3 -9.81 -1.42 -7.35
C ASP A 3 -8.87 -0.33 -6.80
N MET A 4 -7.56 -0.55 -6.81
CA MET A 4 -6.62 0.57 -6.65
C MET A 4 -6.92 1.66 -7.67
N ALA A 5 -7.43 1.29 -8.84
CA ALA A 5 -7.97 2.24 -9.80
C ALA A 5 -9.12 3.08 -9.23
N ASP A 6 -10.03 2.52 -8.43
CA ASP A 6 -11.14 3.26 -7.81
C ASP A 6 -10.62 4.25 -6.76
N TYR A 7 -9.67 3.84 -5.90
CA TYR A 7 -9.02 4.77 -4.97
C TYR A 7 -8.22 5.87 -5.69
N LEU A 8 -7.55 5.53 -6.79
CA LEU A 8 -6.82 6.50 -7.63
C LEU A 8 -7.77 7.41 -8.43
N LEU A 9 -8.98 6.94 -8.76
CA LEU A 9 -10.04 7.73 -9.40
C LEU A 9 -10.68 8.70 -8.41
N GLU A 10 -10.93 8.27 -7.17
CA GLU A 10 -11.39 9.14 -6.08
C GLU A 10 -10.36 10.24 -5.76
N LEU A 11 -9.07 9.90 -5.72
CA LEU A 11 -7.98 10.90 -5.56
C LEU A 11 -7.87 11.88 -6.75
N GLY A 12 -8.35 11.50 -7.93
CA GLY A 12 -8.43 12.40 -9.09
C GLY A 12 -9.63 13.36 -9.06
N ALA A 13 -10.60 13.13 -8.16
CA ALA A 13 -11.78 13.97 -7.99
C ALA A 13 -11.58 15.08 -6.93
N ASP A 14 -10.70 14.88 -5.96
CA ASP A 14 -10.27 15.89 -4.99
C ASP A 14 -8.99 16.57 -5.48
N GLY A 15 -9.13 17.42 -6.49
CA GLY A 15 -8.03 18.22 -7.02
C GLY A 15 -7.49 19.25 -6.02
N ASP A 16 -6.18 19.46 -6.12
CA ASP A 16 -5.47 20.69 -5.75
C ASP A 16 -5.19 20.92 -4.26
N SER A 17 -4.08 20.36 -3.75
CA SER A 17 -3.21 21.03 -2.77
C SER A 17 -2.07 20.11 -2.31
N LEU A 18 -0.96 20.10 -3.04
CA LEU A 18 0.35 19.93 -2.39
C LEU A 18 1.47 20.63 -3.17
N ASP A 19 1.27 21.91 -3.46
CA ASP A 19 2.38 22.80 -3.83
C ASP A 19 3.06 23.32 -2.57
N THR A 20 3.98 22.52 -2.04
CA THR A 20 5.11 23.07 -1.28
C THR A 20 6.36 22.86 -2.12
N ALA A 21 6.71 23.90 -2.87
CA ALA A 21 7.90 23.95 -3.70
C ALA A 21 9.17 23.69 -2.86
N PRO A 22 10.09 22.81 -3.30
CA PRO A 22 11.42 22.73 -2.71
C PRO A 22 12.22 23.96 -3.14
N THR A 23 12.66 24.77 -2.18
CA THR A 23 13.65 25.81 -2.42
C THR A 23 15.02 25.18 -2.61
N GLY A 24 15.46 25.04 -3.86
CA GLY A 24 16.84 24.65 -4.20
C GLY A 24 16.95 24.04 -5.58
N SER A 25 17.63 24.76 -6.49
CA SER A 25 18.28 24.44 -7.80
C SER A 25 17.92 23.22 -8.67
N ASP A 26 17.04 22.31 -8.28
CA ASP A 26 16.62 21.14 -9.05
C ASP A 26 15.12 21.27 -9.40
N GLU A 27 14.76 22.32 -10.15
CA GLU A 27 13.42 22.40 -10.76
C GLU A 27 13.34 21.36 -11.89
N LEU A 28 12.82 20.18 -11.57
CA LEU A 28 12.46 19.16 -12.56
C LEU A 28 11.46 19.76 -13.56
N SER A 29 11.67 19.58 -14.87
CA SER A 29 10.75 20.13 -15.87
C SER A 29 9.35 19.52 -15.73
N ALA A 30 8.31 20.26 -16.11
CA ALA A 30 6.92 19.77 -16.03
C ALA A 30 6.71 18.42 -16.75
N THR A 31 7.46 18.17 -17.82
CA THR A 31 7.48 16.90 -18.56
C THR A 31 8.08 15.77 -17.72
N GLU A 32 9.19 16.02 -17.03
CA GLU A 32 9.83 15.04 -16.13
C GLU A 32 8.93 14.74 -14.94
N THR A 33 8.30 15.75 -14.34
CA THR A 33 7.33 15.56 -13.25
C THR A 33 6.14 14.71 -13.71
N GLY A 34 5.59 14.98 -14.89
CA GLY A 34 4.50 14.17 -15.46
C GLY A 34 4.92 12.72 -15.75
N TYR A 35 6.15 12.52 -16.21
CA TYR A 35 6.71 11.19 -16.46
C TYR A 35 6.92 10.40 -15.15
N ILE A 36 7.51 11.01 -14.12
CA ILE A 36 7.73 10.38 -12.81
C ILE A 36 6.39 10.00 -12.17
N THR A 37 5.39 10.87 -12.21
CA THR A 37 4.05 10.57 -11.70
C THR A 37 3.43 9.36 -12.41
N SER A 38 3.58 9.29 -13.74
CA SER A 38 3.09 8.16 -14.54
C SER A 38 3.82 6.85 -14.20
N LEU A 39 5.14 6.92 -13.99
CA LEU A 39 5.94 5.78 -13.55
C LEU A 39 5.53 5.29 -12.17
N ASN A 40 5.39 6.19 -11.20
CA ASN A 40 4.99 5.85 -9.83
C ASN A 40 3.62 5.15 -9.83
N LYS A 41 2.65 5.71 -10.56
CA LYS A 41 1.33 5.09 -10.74
C LYS A 41 1.44 3.66 -11.29
N LYS A 42 2.31 3.45 -12.29
CA LYS A 42 2.53 2.13 -12.88
C LYS A 42 3.22 1.17 -11.92
N VAL A 43 4.26 1.61 -11.21
CA VAL A 43 4.98 0.81 -10.21
C VAL A 43 4.04 0.34 -9.10
N PHE A 44 3.21 1.25 -8.57
CA PHE A 44 2.24 0.95 -7.52
C PHE A 44 1.08 0.06 -7.99
N SER A 45 0.76 0.07 -9.29
CA SER A 45 -0.22 -0.86 -9.86
C SER A 45 0.29 -2.31 -9.99
N ILE A 46 1.61 -2.52 -10.04
CA ILE A 46 2.21 -3.86 -10.15
C ILE A 46 2.30 -4.53 -8.78
N ASN A 47 2.66 -3.78 -7.75
CA ASN A 47 2.84 -4.28 -6.38
C ASN A 47 1.74 -3.76 -5.46
N VAL A 48 0.50 -4.11 -5.78
CA VAL A 48 -0.64 -3.70 -4.97
C VAL A 48 -0.52 -4.29 -3.56
N PRO A 49 -0.51 -3.46 -2.50
CA PRO A 49 -0.52 -3.95 -1.13
C PRO A 49 -1.74 -4.85 -0.85
N PHE A 50 -1.61 -5.78 0.09
CA PHE A 50 -2.76 -6.55 0.60
C PHE A 50 -3.76 -5.62 1.31
N ASP A 51 -5.04 -5.68 0.92
CA ASP A 51 -6.12 -4.91 1.56
C ASP A 51 -6.94 -5.78 2.52
N PRO A 52 -6.73 -5.75 3.85
CA PRO A 52 -7.55 -6.53 4.77
C PRO A 52 -9.03 -6.09 4.81
N ALA A 53 -9.38 -4.90 4.28
CA ALA A 53 -10.74 -4.39 4.28
C ALA A 53 -11.68 -5.17 3.34
N TYR A 54 -11.16 -6.02 2.44
CA TYR A 54 -11.99 -6.89 1.59
C TYR A 54 -12.87 -7.85 2.42
N SER A 55 -12.44 -8.18 3.64
CA SER A 55 -13.12 -9.15 4.50
C SER A 55 -14.20 -8.47 5.34
N ASP A 56 -15.41 -9.02 5.35
CA ASP A 56 -16.48 -8.55 6.25
C ASP A 56 -16.24 -8.89 7.71
N ARG A 57 -15.19 -9.68 8.01
CA ARG A 57 -14.84 -10.10 9.37
C ARG A 57 -13.89 -9.14 10.08
N VAL A 58 -13.41 -8.09 9.40
CA VAL A 58 -12.55 -7.08 10.03
C VAL A 58 -13.37 -5.98 10.69
N SER A 59 -12.77 -5.30 11.67
CA SER A 59 -13.42 -4.18 12.36
C SER A 59 -13.64 -2.98 11.43
N ALA A 60 -14.61 -2.12 11.77
CA ALA A 60 -14.79 -0.84 11.09
C ALA A 60 -13.52 0.01 11.11
N GLU A 61 -12.77 -0.04 12.22
CA GLU A 61 -11.48 0.65 12.34
C GLU A 61 -10.43 0.10 11.36
N CYS A 62 -10.37 -1.22 11.15
CA CYS A 62 -9.47 -1.80 10.15
C CYS A 62 -9.83 -1.31 8.74
N LYS A 63 -11.13 -1.29 8.39
CA LYS A 63 -11.57 -0.78 7.08
C LYS A 63 -11.16 0.68 6.88
N ARG A 64 -11.36 1.52 7.91
CA ARG A 64 -10.98 2.94 7.90
C ARG A 64 -9.47 3.14 7.77
N GLN A 65 -8.67 2.42 8.56
CA GLN A 65 -7.20 2.50 8.52
C GLN A 65 -6.63 1.95 7.21
N SER A 66 -7.23 0.91 6.61
CA SER A 66 -6.85 0.43 5.28
C SER A 66 -7.07 1.51 4.21
N ALA A 67 -8.27 2.11 4.16
CA ALA A 67 -8.56 3.17 3.19
C ALA A 67 -7.61 4.36 3.34
N LEU A 68 -7.25 4.70 4.58
CA LEU A 68 -6.23 5.71 4.85
C LEU A 68 -4.86 5.30 4.29
N PHE A 69 -4.40 4.08 4.58
CA PHE A 69 -3.12 3.58 4.08
C PHE A 69 -3.05 3.62 2.56
N PHE A 70 -4.10 3.19 1.86
CA PHE A 70 -4.13 3.23 0.39
C PHE A 70 -4.13 4.65 -0.18
N ARG A 71 -4.83 5.60 0.45
CA ARG A 71 -4.77 7.02 0.06
C ARG A 71 -3.36 7.59 0.23
N ALA A 72 -2.73 7.36 1.37
CA ALA A 72 -1.37 7.82 1.64
C ALA A 72 -0.33 7.13 0.74
N TYR A 73 -0.53 5.84 0.42
CA TYR A 73 0.32 5.10 -0.51
C TYR A 73 0.24 5.67 -1.92
N ALA A 74 -0.96 5.97 -2.41
CA ALA A 74 -1.17 6.62 -3.70
C ALA A 74 -0.59 8.05 -3.74
N ALA A 75 -0.66 8.79 -2.63
CA ALA A 75 -0.03 10.08 -2.45
C ALA A 75 1.51 10.01 -2.23
N SER A 76 2.11 8.81 -2.28
CA SER A 76 3.54 8.58 -2.04
C SER A 76 4.04 9.07 -0.67
N GLU A 77 3.17 9.08 0.35
CA GLU A 77 3.56 9.49 1.70
C GLU A 77 4.57 8.49 2.29
N LEU A 78 5.64 9.01 2.90
CA LEU A 78 6.78 8.22 3.36
C LEU A 78 6.37 7.08 4.32
N TRP A 79 5.44 7.32 5.23
CA TRP A 79 5.03 6.29 6.20
C TRP A 79 4.30 5.12 5.51
N ALA A 80 3.51 5.40 4.47
CA ALA A 80 2.80 4.38 3.70
C ALA A 80 3.76 3.61 2.81
N LEU A 81 4.71 4.30 2.17
CA LEU A 81 5.78 3.65 1.42
C LEU A 81 6.63 2.75 2.31
N ARG A 82 7.02 3.21 3.52
CA ARG A 82 7.72 2.38 4.51
C ARG A 82 6.91 1.17 4.94
N MET A 83 5.61 1.31 5.12
CA MET A 83 4.76 0.17 5.49
C MET A 83 4.67 -0.86 4.36
N HIS A 84 4.53 -0.40 3.13
CA HIS A 84 4.56 -1.28 1.97
C HIS A 84 5.93 -1.94 1.79
N ASP A 85 7.02 -1.20 1.94
CA ASP A 85 8.40 -1.70 1.86
C ASP A 85 8.69 -2.77 2.93
N ALA A 86 8.24 -2.54 4.17
CA ALA A 86 8.39 -3.47 5.29
C ALA A 86 7.63 -4.79 5.10
N SER A 87 6.52 -4.78 4.34
CA SER A 87 5.67 -5.96 4.17
C SER A 87 6.41 -7.11 3.48
N ALA A 88 6.09 -8.36 3.83
CA ALA A 88 6.62 -9.51 3.11
C ALA A 88 5.97 -9.62 1.73
N LYS A 89 6.79 -9.93 0.70
CA LYS A 89 6.32 -10.16 -0.67
C LYS A 89 6.29 -11.65 -0.95
N VAL A 90 5.40 -12.05 -1.88
CA VAL A 90 5.33 -13.42 -2.35
C VAL A 90 6.60 -13.77 -3.12
N GLY A 91 7.37 -14.71 -2.59
CA GLY A 91 8.61 -15.18 -3.21
C GLY A 91 8.37 -16.03 -4.46
N HIS A 92 9.41 -16.13 -5.30
CA HIS A 92 9.41 -17.06 -6.44
C HIS A 92 9.54 -18.51 -5.97
N GLY A 93 9.06 -19.47 -6.77
CA GLY A 93 9.27 -20.90 -6.47
C GLY A 93 8.30 -21.50 -5.46
N ILE A 94 7.14 -20.89 -5.22
CA ILE A 94 6.08 -21.46 -4.36
C ILE A 94 5.70 -22.89 -4.79
N LEU A 95 5.61 -23.15 -6.10
CA LEU A 95 5.29 -24.48 -6.63
C LEU A 95 6.41 -25.52 -6.38
N ASN A 96 7.60 -25.07 -5.98
CA ASN A 96 8.73 -25.90 -5.57
C ASN A 96 8.94 -25.86 -4.04
N GLY A 97 7.96 -25.37 -3.28
CA GLY A 97 7.99 -25.35 -1.82
C GLY A 97 8.64 -24.12 -1.19
N ASN A 98 8.95 -23.05 -1.94
CA ASN A 98 9.40 -21.81 -1.32
C ASN A 98 8.22 -21.08 -0.66
N ILE A 99 8.09 -21.26 0.66
CA ILE A 99 7.06 -20.61 1.50
C ILE A 99 7.61 -19.46 2.35
N ASN A 100 8.88 -19.09 2.14
CA ASN A 100 9.51 -18.04 2.93
C ASN A 100 8.92 -16.67 2.59
N GLN A 101 8.60 -15.90 3.62
CA GLN A 101 8.05 -14.55 3.53
C GLN A 101 9.06 -13.58 4.13
N TYR A 102 9.86 -12.96 3.26
CA TYR A 102 10.86 -11.99 3.66
C TYR A 102 10.28 -10.58 3.61
N GLY A 103 10.17 -9.94 4.76
CA GLY A 103 9.86 -8.53 4.94
C GLY A 103 10.78 -7.93 6.01
N ASP A 104 10.78 -6.61 6.15
CA ASP A 104 11.54 -5.91 7.18
C ASP A 104 10.73 -5.87 8.49
N PHE A 105 11.01 -6.83 9.37
CA PHE A 105 10.29 -7.02 10.63
C PHE A 105 10.44 -5.82 11.56
N ASP A 106 11.65 -5.31 11.72
CA ASP A 106 11.93 -4.20 12.64
C ASP A 106 11.35 -2.89 12.11
N GLN A 107 11.48 -2.64 10.81
CA GLN A 107 10.84 -1.49 10.16
C GLN A 107 9.32 -1.56 10.33
N CYS A 108 8.70 -2.73 10.11
CA CYS A 108 7.26 -2.93 10.29
C CYS A 108 6.81 -2.50 11.69
N LEU A 109 7.45 -3.02 12.73
CA LEU A 109 7.07 -2.74 14.11
C LEU A 109 7.39 -1.31 14.56
N SER A 110 8.34 -0.64 13.92
CA SER A 110 8.69 0.76 14.21
C SER A 110 7.68 1.79 13.65
N ILE A 111 6.84 1.40 12.69
CA ILE A 111 5.91 2.33 12.03
C ILE A 111 4.77 2.69 13.00
N GLN A 112 4.66 3.99 13.30
CA GLN A 112 3.56 4.57 14.04
C GLN A 112 3.18 5.91 13.41
N GLN A 113 1.95 6.01 12.90
CA GLN A 113 1.41 7.22 12.29
C GLN A 113 0.23 7.74 13.12
N THR A 114 0.31 8.99 13.56
CA THR A 114 -0.80 9.68 14.23
C THR A 114 -1.72 10.30 13.17
N LEU A 115 -3.02 10.07 13.32
CA LEU A 115 -4.02 10.43 12.30
C LEU A 115 -4.63 11.82 12.51
N GLY A 116 -3.99 12.63 13.35
CA GLY A 116 -4.56 13.84 13.97
C GLY A 116 -4.73 15.06 13.06
N SER A 117 -4.71 14.93 11.73
CA SER A 117 -4.85 16.09 10.82
C SER A 117 -5.74 15.86 9.59
N MET A 118 -6.41 14.70 9.47
CA MET A 118 -7.46 14.53 8.47
C MET A 118 -8.85 14.73 9.10
N GLY A 119 -9.24 16.00 9.24
CA GLY A 119 -10.62 16.48 9.08
C GLY A 119 -11.74 16.06 10.04
N ASP A 120 -11.58 15.08 10.92
CA ASP A 120 -12.65 14.69 11.87
C ASP A 120 -12.22 14.91 13.33
N SER A 121 -12.62 16.06 13.85
CA SER A 121 -12.39 16.52 15.22
C SER A 121 -13.16 15.73 16.29
N SER A 122 -13.92 14.69 15.93
CA SER A 122 -14.88 14.05 16.85
C SER A 122 -14.45 12.69 17.42
N ALA A 123 -13.38 12.07 16.90
CA ALA A 123 -12.86 10.82 17.44
C ALA A 123 -11.36 10.93 17.68
N GLN A 124 -10.92 10.61 18.89
CA GLN A 124 -9.54 10.33 19.23
C GLN A 124 -9.07 9.11 18.41
N ALA A 125 -8.81 9.28 17.11
CA ALA A 125 -8.50 8.20 16.20
C ALA A 125 -7.23 7.51 16.70
N ALA A 126 -7.32 6.20 16.93
CA ALA A 126 -6.17 5.42 17.36
C ALA A 126 -5.04 5.60 16.33
N PRO A 127 -3.78 5.72 16.78
CA PRO A 127 -2.66 5.81 15.87
C PRO A 127 -2.61 4.54 15.02
N LEU A 128 -2.35 4.70 13.73
CA LEU A 128 -2.05 3.58 12.85
C LEU A 128 -0.67 3.06 13.24
N ARG A 129 -0.56 1.75 13.47
CA ARG A 129 0.70 1.11 13.86
C ARG A 129 0.93 -0.11 12.99
N GLY A 130 2.18 -0.28 12.55
CA GLY A 130 2.59 -1.52 11.92
C GLY A 130 2.49 -2.67 12.92
N ARG A 131 2.00 -3.81 12.43
CA ARG A 131 1.86 -5.05 13.20
C ARG A 131 2.33 -6.21 12.36
N TYR A 132 3.11 -7.08 12.97
CA TYR A 132 3.49 -8.32 12.34
C TYR A 132 2.28 -9.22 12.12
N CYS A 133 2.16 -9.74 10.90
CA CYS A 133 1.23 -10.81 10.56
C CYS A 133 1.96 -11.85 9.70
N MET A 134 1.62 -13.12 9.90
CA MET A 134 2.09 -14.22 9.06
C MET A 134 0.88 -14.74 8.27
N ALA A 135 0.96 -14.69 6.95
CA ALA A 135 -0.05 -15.29 6.09
C ALA A 135 0.34 -16.73 5.76
N GLU A 136 -0.63 -17.64 5.75
CA GLU A 136 -0.41 -18.99 5.22
C GLU A 136 -0.95 -19.06 3.79
N VAL A 137 -0.09 -19.43 2.84
CA VAL A 137 -0.47 -19.58 1.43
C VAL A 137 -0.38 -21.05 1.05
N GLN A 138 -1.53 -21.69 0.86
CA GLN A 138 -1.62 -23.03 0.31
C GLN A 138 -2.15 -22.97 -1.13
N PRO A 139 -1.29 -23.07 -2.15
CA PRO A 139 -1.74 -23.14 -3.53
C PRO A 139 -2.49 -24.46 -3.76
N THR A 140 -3.68 -24.37 -4.35
CA THR A 140 -4.45 -25.55 -4.79
C THR A 140 -4.27 -25.75 -6.29
N ILE A 141 -3.84 -26.94 -6.69
CA ILE A 141 -3.69 -27.32 -8.09
C ILE A 141 -4.93 -28.11 -8.50
N LYS A 142 -5.57 -27.72 -9.61
CA LYS A 142 -6.73 -28.45 -10.14
C LYS A 142 -6.33 -29.91 -10.46
N PRO A 143 -7.21 -30.88 -10.18
CA PRO A 143 -7.00 -32.25 -10.62
C PRO A 143 -6.72 -32.32 -12.13
N ASN A 144 -5.81 -33.21 -12.54
CA ASN A 144 -5.38 -33.42 -13.94
C ASN A 144 -4.63 -32.24 -14.59
N THR A 145 -4.11 -31.30 -13.82
CA THR A 145 -3.20 -30.26 -14.35
C THR A 145 -1.93 -30.93 -14.86
N ARG A 146 -1.63 -30.77 -16.16
CA ARG A 146 -0.37 -31.23 -16.75
C ARG A 146 0.69 -30.15 -16.57
N VAL A 147 1.78 -30.50 -15.90
CA VAL A 147 2.98 -29.67 -15.87
C VAL A 147 3.60 -29.71 -17.27
N LEU A 148 3.72 -28.55 -17.91
CA LEU A 148 4.51 -28.43 -19.13
C LEU A 148 5.98 -28.65 -18.73
N LYS A 149 6.58 -29.71 -19.26
CA LYS A 149 8.01 -29.99 -19.10
C LYS A 149 8.83 -29.13 -20.05
#